data_AF-A8F8A9-F1
#
_entry.id   AF-A8F8A9-F1
#
_cell.length_a   1.000
_cell.length_b   1.000
_cell.length_c   1.000
_cell.angle_alpha   90.00
_cell.angle_beta   90.00
_cell.angle_gamma   90.00
#
_symmetry.space_group_name_H-M   'P 1'
#
loop_
_entity.id
_entity.type
_entity.pdbx_description
1 polymer ?
#
loop_
_entity_poly.entity_id
_entity_poly.type
_entity_poly.pdbx_seq_one_letter_code
_entity_poly.pdbx_strand_id
1 'polypeptide(L)'
;MKKAILILLVLLSITLLGYEAEMNFLNYRSIIYRIVSDEEMILTGFETKRINGKYEVTQWTKFTVDEGQDVTFEQVAASYLAIAFGYIYNPAFQPFFQMIDLDNPTTLNMYNIKIVYEGDEKVAGYVGRKFSYYVDDELQMTWVVSKQIELVLKVIIPTENYTVELVSFEKW
;
A
#
# COMPACT_ATOMS: atom_id res chain seq x y z
N MET A 1 31.62 15.63 -0.93
CA MET A 1 31.21 15.92 0.47
C MET A 1 29.90 16.70 0.55
N LYS A 2 29.75 17.90 -0.03
CA LYS A 2 28.49 18.69 0.07
C LYS A 2 27.23 17.97 -0.45
N LYS A 3 27.34 17.20 -1.54
CA LYS A 3 26.24 16.41 -2.11
C LYS A 3 25.80 15.24 -1.21
N ALA A 4 26.75 14.58 -0.55
CA ALA A 4 26.46 13.46 0.37
C ALA A 4 25.77 13.95 1.66
N ILE A 5 26.15 15.15 2.16
CA ILE A 5 25.50 15.79 3.31
C ILE A 5 24.06 16.19 2.96
N LEU A 6 23.81 16.67 1.73
CA LEU A 6 22.46 17.01 1.28
C LEU A 6 21.57 15.77 1.15
N ILE A 7 22.10 14.67 0.59
CA ILE A 7 21.39 13.39 0.50
C ILE A 7 21.07 12.84 1.90
N LEU A 8 22.02 12.96 2.84
CA LEU A 8 21.81 12.53 4.23
C LEU A 8 20.74 13.38 4.94
N LEU A 9 20.72 14.70 4.70
CA LEU A 9 19.71 15.60 5.25
C LEU A 9 18.31 15.32 4.66
N VAL A 10 18.23 15.00 3.36
CA VAL A 10 16.97 14.59 2.71
C VAL A 10 16.48 13.27 3.29
N LEU A 11 17.35 12.27 3.44
CA LEU A 11 17.01 10.99 4.09
C LEU A 11 16.56 11.17 5.54
N LEU A 12 17.24 12.02 6.31
CA LEU A 12 16.84 12.37 7.69
C LEU A 12 15.48 13.08 7.73
N SER A 13 15.19 13.98 6.80
CA SER A 13 13.89 14.64 6.72
C SER A 13 12.75 13.68 6.34
N ILE A 14 13.02 12.69 5.50
CA ILE A 14 12.05 11.63 5.16
C ILE A 14 11.74 10.77 6.40
N THR A 15 12.75 10.44 7.22
CA THR A 15 12.54 9.69 8.46
C THR A 15 11.82 10.49 9.56
N LEU A 16 12.03 11.81 9.61
CA LEU A 16 11.39 12.70 10.60
C LEU A 16 9.94 13.01 10.24
N LEU A 17 9.60 13.14 8.95
CA LEU A 17 8.23 13.37 8.48
C LEU A 17 7.40 12.08 8.42
N GLY A 18 8.02 10.91 8.32
CA GLY A 18 7.34 9.62 8.41
C GLY A 18 6.70 9.33 9.78
N TYR A 19 7.13 10.03 10.83
CA TYR A 19 6.63 9.87 12.19
C TYR A 19 5.22 10.46 12.40
N GLU A 20 4.80 11.44 11.59
CA GLU A 20 3.50 12.11 11.77
C GLU A 20 2.32 11.37 11.11
N ALA A 21 2.57 10.28 10.37
CA ALA A 21 1.53 9.54 9.65
C ALA A 21 1.53 8.04 9.92
N GLU A 22 1.80 7.64 11.17
CA GLU A 22 1.58 6.26 11.59
C GLU A 22 0.07 5.97 11.69
N MET A 23 -0.46 5.26 10.71
CA MET A 23 -1.82 4.74 10.78
C MET A 23 -1.94 3.76 11.95
N ASN A 24 -2.77 4.10 12.94
CA ASN A 24 -3.04 3.19 14.05
C ASN A 24 -4.07 2.13 13.64
N PHE A 25 -3.60 0.92 13.38
CA PHE A 25 -4.43 -0.23 13.04
C PHE A 25 -5.50 -0.58 14.08
N LEU A 26 -5.31 -0.18 15.34
CA LEU A 26 -6.32 -0.36 16.39
C LEU A 26 -7.58 0.50 16.18
N ASN A 27 -7.57 1.44 15.23
CA ASN A 27 -8.77 2.17 14.80
C ASN A 27 -9.70 1.33 13.93
N TYR A 28 -9.24 0.15 13.47
CA TYR A 28 -9.99 -0.75 12.61
C TYR A 28 -10.29 -2.05 13.33
N ARG A 29 -11.54 -2.51 13.23
CA ARG A 29 -11.96 -3.84 13.66
C ARG A 29 -11.53 -4.90 12.65
N SER A 30 -11.62 -4.58 11.35
CA SER A 30 -11.13 -5.46 10.29
C SER A 30 -10.61 -4.66 9.09
N ILE A 31 -9.62 -5.22 8.38
CA ILE A 31 -9.14 -4.74 7.08
C ILE A 31 -8.81 -5.98 6.25
N ILE A 32 -9.31 -6.05 5.02
CA ILE A 32 -9.10 -7.19 4.12
C ILE A 32 -8.64 -6.67 2.76
N TYR A 33 -7.53 -7.21 2.28
CA TYR A 33 -7.01 -7.00 0.93
C TYR A 33 -7.05 -8.31 0.13
N ARG A 34 -7.14 -8.15 -1.18
CA ARG A 34 -6.98 -9.20 -2.18
C ARG A 34 -5.74 -8.89 -2.99
N ILE A 35 -4.90 -9.89 -3.16
CA ILE A 35 -3.70 -9.83 -3.97
C ILE A 35 -3.94 -10.75 -5.15
N VAL A 36 -3.66 -10.26 -6.34
CA VAL A 36 -3.83 -10.97 -7.59
C VAL A 36 -2.50 -10.93 -8.32
N SER A 37 -2.01 -12.10 -8.72
CA SER A 37 -0.93 -12.28 -9.68
C SER A 37 -1.42 -13.12 -10.85
N ASP A 38 -0.53 -13.39 -11.80
CA ASP A 38 -0.83 -14.32 -12.90
C ASP A 38 -1.07 -15.76 -12.42
N GLU A 39 -0.51 -16.12 -11.26
CA GLU A 39 -0.50 -17.50 -10.75
C GLU A 39 -1.55 -17.73 -9.68
N GLU A 40 -1.86 -16.71 -8.85
CA GLU A 40 -2.67 -16.92 -7.67
C GLU A 40 -3.48 -15.70 -7.24
N MET A 41 -4.50 -16.00 -6.43
CA MET A 41 -5.27 -15.00 -5.70
C MET A 41 -5.18 -15.29 -4.21
N ILE A 42 -4.68 -14.31 -3.47
CA ILE A 42 -4.51 -14.38 -2.03
C ILE A 42 -5.44 -13.35 -1.38
N LEU A 43 -6.24 -13.78 -0.41
CA LEU A 43 -6.89 -12.88 0.54
C LEU A 43 -6.04 -12.77 1.78
N THR A 44 -5.85 -11.55 2.25
CA THR A 44 -5.17 -11.29 3.51
C THR A 44 -5.94 -10.29 4.34
N GLY A 45 -5.93 -10.49 5.65
CA GLY A 45 -6.67 -9.64 6.56
C GLY A 45 -6.00 -9.42 7.89
N PHE A 46 -6.44 -8.34 8.51
CA PHE A 46 -6.13 -7.93 9.86
C PHE A 46 -7.44 -7.79 10.62
N GLU A 47 -7.51 -8.36 11.82
CA GLU A 47 -8.66 -8.24 12.72
C GLU A 47 -8.19 -7.82 14.10
N THR A 48 -8.93 -6.90 14.73
CA THR A 48 -8.70 -6.54 16.13
C THR A 48 -9.90 -6.88 16.98
N LYS A 49 -9.63 -7.39 18.18
CA LYS A 49 -10.64 -7.70 19.20
C LYS A 49 -10.19 -7.13 20.52
N ARG A 50 -11.10 -6.44 21.23
CA ARG A 50 -10.85 -5.99 22.60
C ARG A 50 -11.15 -7.15 23.56
N ILE A 51 -10.15 -7.57 24.34
CA ILE A 51 -10.27 -8.66 25.32
C ILE A 51 -9.64 -8.21 26.64
N ASN A 52 -10.44 -8.13 27.70
CA ASN A 52 -9.99 -7.83 29.07
C ASN A 52 -9.04 -6.60 29.17
N GLY A 53 -9.39 -5.50 28.51
CA GLY A 53 -8.58 -4.27 28.52
C GLY A 53 -7.33 -4.32 27.63
N LYS A 54 -7.15 -5.38 26.83
CA LYS A 54 -6.09 -5.52 25.82
C LYS A 54 -6.71 -5.63 24.43
N TYR A 55 -5.88 -5.49 23.40
CA TYR A 55 -6.23 -5.85 22.03
C TYR A 55 -5.58 -7.18 21.67
N GLU A 56 -6.39 -8.11 21.20
CA GLU A 56 -5.94 -9.25 20.40
C GLU A 56 -5.94 -8.81 18.94
N VAL A 57 -4.83 -9.08 18.27
CA VAL A 57 -4.60 -8.72 16.88
C VAL A 57 -4.36 -10.02 16.12
N THR A 58 -5.20 -10.30 15.13
CA THR A 58 -5.06 -11.47 14.26
C THR A 58 -4.68 -10.99 12.86
N GLN A 59 -3.62 -11.57 12.33
CA GLN A 59 -3.22 -11.46 10.94
C GLN A 59 -3.45 -12.82 10.28
N TRP A 60 -4.10 -12.82 9.12
CA TRP A 60 -4.40 -14.06 8.43
C TRP A 60 -4.22 -13.93 6.92
N THR A 61 -4.03 -15.08 6.30
CA THR A 61 -3.92 -15.26 4.86
C THR A 61 -4.80 -16.45 4.45
N LYS A 62 -5.46 -16.33 3.30
CA LYS A 62 -6.25 -17.39 2.68
C LYS A 62 -5.98 -17.42 1.18
N PHE A 63 -5.57 -18.57 0.67
CA PHE A 63 -5.43 -18.85 -0.77
C PHE A 63 -5.90 -20.27 -1.06
N THR A 64 -6.09 -20.59 -2.32
CA THR A 64 -6.47 -21.92 -2.80
C THR A 64 -5.29 -22.58 -3.49
N VAL A 65 -5.16 -23.88 -3.32
CA VAL A 65 -4.10 -24.69 -3.91
C VAL A 65 -4.75 -25.89 -4.56
N ASP A 66 -4.28 -26.25 -5.75
CA ASP A 66 -4.82 -27.40 -6.48
C ASP A 66 -4.45 -28.72 -5.79
N GLU A 67 -5.30 -29.72 -5.96
CA GLU A 67 -5.06 -31.05 -5.41
C GLU A 67 -3.75 -31.63 -5.98
N GLY A 68 -2.84 -32.04 -5.09
CA GLY A 68 -1.54 -32.60 -5.47
C GLY A 68 -0.40 -31.58 -5.64
N GLN A 69 -0.65 -30.29 -5.39
CA GLN A 69 0.41 -29.29 -5.29
C GLN A 69 0.90 -29.13 -3.84
N ASP A 70 2.20 -28.89 -3.69
CA ASP A 70 2.82 -28.57 -2.40
C ASP A 70 2.65 -27.07 -2.08
N VAL A 71 2.30 -26.77 -0.83
CA VAL A 71 2.34 -25.39 -0.33
C VAL A 71 3.77 -25.03 0.03
N THR A 72 4.36 -24.08 -0.70
CA THR A 72 5.73 -23.64 -0.44
C THR A 72 5.78 -22.57 0.64
N PHE A 73 6.92 -22.42 1.30
CA PHE A 73 7.15 -21.31 2.22
C PHE A 73 7.05 -19.96 1.52
N GLU A 74 7.42 -19.89 0.23
CA GLU A 74 7.36 -18.69 -0.58
C GLU A 74 5.93 -18.20 -0.78
N GLN A 75 4.97 -19.08 -1.05
CA GLN A 75 3.54 -18.73 -1.15
C GLN A 75 3.00 -18.16 0.18
N VAL A 76 3.39 -18.77 1.30
CA VAL A 76 3.02 -18.26 2.63
C VAL A 76 3.70 -16.90 2.90
N ALA A 77 4.97 -16.73 2.53
CA ALA A 77 5.71 -15.50 2.72
C ALA A 77 5.25 -14.36 1.80
N ALA A 78 4.87 -14.66 0.55
CA ALA A 78 4.33 -13.69 -0.40
C ALA A 78 3.08 -13.01 0.15
N SER A 79 2.23 -13.76 0.86
CA SER A 79 1.09 -13.18 1.56
C SER A 79 1.48 -12.19 2.66
N TYR A 80 2.56 -12.48 3.41
CA TYR A 80 3.10 -11.58 4.42
C TYR A 80 3.76 -10.34 3.81
N LEU A 81 4.47 -10.52 2.69
CA LEU A 81 5.04 -9.42 1.93
C LEU A 81 3.94 -8.54 1.33
N ALA A 82 2.83 -9.11 0.88
CA ALA A 82 1.75 -8.34 0.30
C ALA A 82 0.94 -7.54 1.35
N ILE A 83 0.83 -8.07 2.57
CA ILE A 83 0.46 -7.29 3.77
C ILE A 83 1.46 -6.14 3.93
N ALA A 84 2.76 -6.43 3.93
CA ALA A 84 3.78 -5.39 3.99
C ALA A 84 3.72 -4.40 2.80
N PHE A 85 3.31 -4.81 1.59
CA PHE A 85 3.16 -3.89 0.45
C PHE A 85 1.91 -3.02 0.56
N GLY A 86 0.79 -3.57 1.05
CA GLY A 86 -0.40 -2.79 1.39
C GLY A 86 -0.21 -1.86 2.59
N TYR A 87 0.67 -2.21 3.53
CA TYR A 87 0.79 -1.54 4.84
C TYR A 87 2.12 -0.80 5.10
N ILE A 88 3.29 -1.36 4.77
CA ILE A 88 4.64 -0.76 5.01
C ILE A 88 5.02 0.24 3.91
N TYR A 89 4.51 0.11 2.70
CA TYR A 89 4.69 1.15 1.67
C TYR A 89 3.68 2.30 1.82
N ASN A 90 2.75 2.24 2.78
CA ASN A 90 1.91 3.37 3.13
C ASN A 90 2.72 4.47 3.89
N PRO A 91 3.62 4.15 4.86
CA PRO A 91 4.54 5.12 5.47
C PRO A 91 5.74 5.57 4.62
N ALA A 92 6.35 4.69 3.82
CA ALA A 92 7.52 5.08 3.01
C ALA A 92 7.15 6.06 1.88
N PHE A 93 5.87 6.05 1.46
CA PHE A 93 5.33 6.98 0.47
C PHE A 93 4.43 8.07 1.06
N GLN A 94 4.16 8.10 2.36
CA GLN A 94 3.41 9.20 3.01
C GLN A 94 4.01 10.58 2.70
N PRO A 95 5.34 10.79 2.80
CA PRO A 95 5.95 12.05 2.38
C PRO A 95 5.76 12.36 0.88
N PHE A 96 5.63 11.33 0.04
CA PHE A 96 5.37 11.47 -1.41
C PHE A 96 3.89 11.73 -1.72
N PHE A 97 2.95 11.10 -1.00
CA PHE A 97 1.52 11.40 -1.09
C PHE A 97 1.17 12.76 -0.51
N GLN A 98 1.92 13.24 0.49
CA GLN A 98 1.85 14.62 0.96
C GLN A 98 2.27 15.65 -0.10
N MET A 99 3.07 15.25 -1.11
CA MET A 99 3.41 16.11 -2.25
C MET A 99 2.31 16.14 -3.32
N ILE A 100 1.37 15.19 -3.29
CA ILE A 100 0.29 15.07 -4.26
C ILE A 100 -0.95 15.73 -3.69
N ASP A 101 -1.39 16.81 -4.31
CA ASP A 101 -2.67 17.44 -3.94
C ASP A 101 -3.85 16.55 -4.41
N LEU A 102 -4.40 15.79 -3.46
CA LEU A 102 -5.62 15.00 -3.65
C LEU A 102 -6.90 15.84 -3.75
N ASP A 103 -6.86 17.17 -3.80
CA ASP A 103 -7.98 18.01 -4.26
C ASP A 103 -7.75 18.49 -5.69
N ASN A 104 -6.51 18.87 -6.04
CA ASN A 104 -6.13 19.33 -7.38
C ASN A 104 -4.95 18.50 -7.92
N PRO A 105 -5.21 17.34 -8.52
CA PRO A 105 -4.16 16.39 -8.84
C PRO A 105 -3.39 16.89 -10.07
N THR A 106 -2.10 17.16 -9.88
CA THR A 106 -1.19 17.60 -10.96
C THR A 106 -0.11 16.57 -11.20
N THR A 107 0.41 16.52 -12.42
CA THR A 107 1.60 15.72 -12.70
C THR A 107 2.82 16.35 -12.04
N LEU A 108 3.53 15.58 -11.23
CA LEU A 108 4.81 15.98 -10.65
C LEU A 108 5.94 15.41 -11.52
N ASN A 109 6.93 16.23 -11.87
CA ASN A 109 8.08 15.80 -12.66
C ASN A 109 9.37 16.41 -12.09
N MET A 110 10.28 15.58 -11.58
CA MET A 110 11.52 15.99 -10.94
C MET A 110 12.58 14.90 -11.09
N TYR A 111 13.81 15.24 -11.52
CA TYR A 111 14.98 14.32 -11.48
C TYR A 111 14.69 12.89 -12.00
N ASN A 112 14.18 12.79 -13.24
CA ASN A 112 13.76 11.54 -13.90
C ASN A 112 12.62 10.76 -13.22
N ILE A 113 12.06 11.29 -12.14
CA ILE A 113 10.85 10.80 -11.50
C ILE A 113 9.66 11.56 -12.06
N LYS A 114 8.59 10.83 -12.38
CA LYS A 114 7.31 11.40 -12.81
C LYS A 114 6.17 10.73 -12.06
N ILE A 115 5.27 11.52 -11.48
CA ILE A 115 4.01 11.05 -10.91
C ILE A 115 2.87 11.64 -11.71
N VAL A 116 2.06 10.79 -12.33
CA VAL A 116 0.98 11.19 -13.23
C VAL A 116 -0.35 10.87 -12.57
N TYR A 117 -1.28 11.82 -12.62
CA TYR A 117 -2.67 11.55 -12.31
C TYR A 117 -3.35 10.94 -13.53
N GLU A 118 -3.90 9.73 -13.35
CA GLU A 118 -4.49 8.93 -14.43
C GLU A 118 -6.03 9.00 -14.44
N GLY A 119 -6.63 9.78 -13.55
CA GLY A 119 -8.09 9.84 -13.37
C GLY A 119 -8.57 9.18 -12.09
N ASP A 120 -9.89 9.02 -11.99
CA ASP A 120 -10.54 8.37 -10.86
C ASP A 120 -10.81 6.88 -11.15
N GLU A 121 -10.62 6.03 -10.16
CA GLU A 121 -10.91 4.59 -10.22
C GLU A 121 -11.81 4.18 -9.04
N LYS A 122 -12.84 3.38 -9.32
CA LYS A 122 -13.73 2.83 -8.28
C LYS A 122 -13.18 1.51 -7.77
N VAL A 123 -12.90 1.44 -6.46
CA VAL A 123 -12.35 0.26 -5.79
C VAL A 123 -13.06 0.06 -4.45
N ALA A 124 -13.47 -1.17 -4.12
CA ALA A 124 -14.18 -1.50 -2.88
C ALA A 124 -15.44 -0.65 -2.59
N GLY A 125 -16.08 -0.10 -3.64
CA GLY A 125 -17.23 0.80 -3.50
C GLY A 125 -16.88 2.28 -3.34
N TYR A 126 -15.60 2.62 -3.16
CA TYR A 126 -15.09 3.98 -3.04
C TYR A 126 -14.54 4.50 -4.37
N VAL A 127 -14.60 5.81 -4.58
CA VAL A 127 -13.90 6.47 -5.68
C VAL A 127 -12.57 6.99 -5.14
N GLY A 128 -11.48 6.52 -5.73
CA GLY A 128 -10.13 7.00 -5.42
C GLY A 128 -9.48 7.61 -6.65
N ARG A 129 -8.47 8.43 -6.41
CA ARG A 129 -7.64 9.05 -7.43
C ARG A 129 -6.48 8.13 -7.75
N LYS A 130 -6.28 7.87 -9.03
CA LYS A 130 -5.25 6.99 -9.55
C LYS A 130 -3.99 7.77 -9.89
N PHE A 131 -2.86 7.32 -9.37
CA PHE A 131 -1.55 7.91 -9.65
C PHE A 131 -0.56 6.84 -10.09
N SER A 132 0.20 7.13 -11.14
CA SER A 132 1.29 6.29 -11.65
C SER A 132 2.64 6.94 -11.37
N TYR A 133 3.58 6.18 -10.83
CA TYR A 133 4.96 6.61 -10.58
C TYR A 133 5.91 5.96 -11.57
N TYR A 134 6.69 6.80 -12.22
CA TYR A 134 7.68 6.44 -13.23
C TYR A 134 9.07 6.89 -12.78
N VAL A 135 10.07 6.11 -13.16
CA VAL A 135 11.49 6.44 -13.08
C VAL A 135 12.08 6.21 -14.45
N ASP A 136 12.78 7.19 -15.02
CA ASP A 136 13.36 7.12 -16.37
C ASP A 136 12.31 6.71 -17.44
N ASP A 137 11.08 7.23 -17.31
CA ASP A 137 9.89 6.90 -18.12
C ASP A 137 9.39 5.45 -18.04
N GLU A 138 9.95 4.62 -17.15
CA GLU A 138 9.47 3.27 -16.87
C GLU A 138 8.49 3.25 -15.68
N LEU A 139 7.32 2.65 -15.86
CA LEU A 139 6.29 2.54 -14.82
C LEU A 139 6.76 1.60 -13.71
N GLN A 140 6.89 2.13 -12.50
CA GLN A 140 7.32 1.35 -11.34
C GLN A 140 6.13 0.90 -10.50
N MET A 141 5.12 1.75 -10.33
CA MET A 141 3.97 1.47 -9.49
C MET A 141 2.77 2.36 -9.82
N THR A 142 1.56 1.87 -9.55
CA THR A 142 0.34 2.67 -9.58
C THR A 142 -0.42 2.51 -8.28
N TRP A 143 -0.97 3.60 -7.75
CA TRP A 143 -1.84 3.58 -6.57
C TRP A 143 -3.21 4.16 -6.88
N VAL A 144 -4.22 3.69 -6.17
CA VAL A 144 -5.52 4.34 -6.07
C VAL A 144 -5.74 4.71 -4.61
N VAL A 145 -5.87 6.00 -4.32
CA VAL A 145 -6.00 6.53 -2.95
C VAL A 145 -7.21 7.44 -2.84
N SER A 146 -7.80 7.53 -1.65
CA SER A 146 -8.96 8.38 -1.40
C SER A 146 -8.78 9.19 -0.13
N LYS A 147 -9.29 10.42 -0.09
CA LYS A 147 -9.41 11.20 1.15
C LYS A 147 -10.49 10.67 2.10
N GLN A 148 -11.41 9.85 1.59
CA GLN A 148 -12.53 9.32 2.38
C GLN A 148 -12.09 8.26 3.38
N ILE A 149 -11.00 7.54 3.07
CA ILE A 149 -10.48 6.46 3.90
C ILE A 149 -8.96 6.53 3.93
N GLU A 150 -8.36 6.35 5.09
CA GLU A 150 -6.91 6.43 5.31
C GLU A 150 -6.19 5.12 4.91
N LEU A 151 -6.76 4.41 3.93
CA LEU A 151 -6.27 3.15 3.40
C LEU A 151 -6.04 3.32 1.90
N VAL A 152 -4.96 2.73 1.40
CA VAL A 152 -4.73 2.62 -0.04
C VAL A 152 -5.81 1.69 -0.61
N LEU A 153 -6.54 2.15 -1.62
CA LEU A 153 -7.59 1.33 -2.22
C LEU A 153 -7.01 0.23 -3.09
N LYS A 154 -5.97 0.56 -3.85
CA LYS A 154 -5.32 -0.36 -4.78
C LYS A 154 -3.86 0.00 -5.03
N VAL A 155 -3.03 -1.01 -5.24
CA VAL A 155 -1.64 -0.90 -5.69
C VAL A 155 -1.45 -1.85 -6.87
N ILE A 156 -0.74 -1.41 -7.90
CA ILE A 156 -0.30 -2.24 -9.03
C ILE A 156 1.22 -2.11 -9.11
N ILE A 157 1.93 -3.24 -9.12
CA ILE A 157 3.38 -3.33 -9.27
C ILE A 157 3.65 -4.09 -10.57
N PRO A 158 3.84 -3.40 -11.71
CA PRO A 158 3.92 -4.05 -13.02
C PRO A 158 5.09 -5.02 -13.17
N THR A 159 6.23 -4.74 -12.54
CA THR A 159 7.43 -5.60 -12.65
C THR A 159 7.21 -7.00 -12.07
N GLU A 160 6.28 -7.12 -11.13
CA GLU A 160 5.97 -8.36 -10.44
C GLU A 160 4.60 -8.93 -10.84
N ASN A 161 3.90 -8.30 -11.79
CA ASN A 161 2.50 -8.60 -12.14
C ASN A 161 1.56 -8.68 -10.91
N TYR A 162 1.84 -7.93 -9.85
CA TYR A 162 1.03 -7.93 -8.63
C TYR A 162 0.03 -6.78 -8.62
N THR A 163 -1.21 -7.11 -8.26
CA THR A 163 -2.25 -6.14 -7.92
C THR A 163 -2.76 -6.41 -6.51
N VAL A 164 -2.69 -5.41 -5.63
CA VAL A 164 -3.25 -5.44 -4.28
C VAL A 164 -4.46 -4.54 -4.23
N GLU A 165 -5.63 -5.05 -3.87
CA GLU A 165 -6.89 -4.30 -3.83
C GLU A 165 -7.55 -4.44 -2.47
N LEU A 166 -7.98 -3.33 -1.90
CA LEU A 166 -8.85 -3.32 -0.73
C LEU A 166 -10.15 -4.04 -1.09
N VAL A 167 -10.56 -4.97 -0.23
CA VAL A 167 -11.83 -5.69 -0.38
C VAL A 167 -12.86 -5.07 0.55
N SER A 168 -12.48 -4.89 1.82
CA SER A 168 -13.36 -4.35 2.86
C SER A 168 -12.56 -3.89 4.07
N PHE A 169 -13.14 -3.01 4.86
CA PHE A 169 -12.65 -2.66 6.19
C PHE A 169 -13.82 -2.27 7.09
N GLU A 170 -13.61 -2.34 8.40
CA GLU A 170 -14.55 -1.92 9.43
C GLU A 170 -13.80 -1.08 10.46
N LYS A 171 -14.26 0.14 10.73
CA LYS A 171 -13.75 0.99 11.82
C LYS A 171 -14.49 0.64 13.13
N TRP A 172 -13.87 0.95 14.27
CA TRP A 172 -14.53 0.88 15.58
C TRP A 172 -15.59 1.96 15.77
#